data_AF-A0A537P4K5-F1
#
_entry.id   AF-A0A537P4K5-F1
#
_cell.length_a   1.000
_cell.length_b   1.000
_cell.length_c   1.000
_cell.angle_alpha   90.00
_cell.angle_beta   90.00
_cell.angle_gamma   90.00
#
_symmetry.space_group_name_H-M   'P 1'
#
loop_
_entity.id
_entity.type
_entity.pdbx_description
1 polymer ?
#
loop_
_entity_poly.entity_id
_entity_poly.type
_entity_poly.pdbx_seq_one_letter_code
_entity_poly.pdbx_strand_id
1 'polypeptide(L)'
;IAATVVLIRLIEAFKIIDLPNVLTGGGPGLATESMTLHSFIAWRTQDLGSSAAVGYMLLFISTICCVSFFNFVVRPARRFEA
;
A
#
# COMPACT_ATOMS: atom_id res chain seq x y z
N ILE A 1 13.12 7.58 -16.12
CA ILE A 1 13.73 7.38 -14.77
C ILE A 1 12.82 7.94 -13.66
N ALA A 2 12.42 9.22 -13.70
CA ALA A 2 11.53 9.81 -12.68
C ALA A 2 10.22 9.04 -12.45
N ALA A 3 9.51 8.65 -13.52
CA ALA A 3 8.25 7.90 -13.41
C ALA A 3 8.40 6.55 -12.68
N THR A 4 9.52 5.86 -12.86
CA THR A 4 9.81 4.59 -12.20
C THR A 4 10.06 4.78 -10.70
N VAL A 5 10.78 5.84 -10.32
CA VAL A 5 11.02 6.17 -8.90
C VAL A 5 9.71 6.53 -8.19
N VAL A 6 8.85 7.31 -8.84
CA VAL A 6 7.53 7.65 -8.30
C VAL A 6 6.67 6.41 -8.09
N LEU A 7 6.66 5.50 -9.06
CA LEU A 7 5.93 4.23 -8.94
C LEU A 7 6.43 3.39 -7.76
N ILE A 8 7.75 3.29 -7.58
CA ILE A 8 8.33 2.53 -6.46
C ILE A 8 7.90 3.13 -5.10
N ARG A 9 7.98 4.46 -4.94
CA ARG A 9 7.58 5.13 -3.70
C ARG A 9 6.09 5.03 -3.42
N LEU A 10 5.27 5.02 -4.47
CA LEU A 10 3.83 4.80 -4.35
C LEU A 10 3.52 3.39 -3.85
N ILE A 11 4.20 2.36 -4.36
CA ILE A 11 4.04 0.96 -3.91
C ILE A 11 4.51 0.80 -2.46
N GLU A 12 5.65 1.38 -2.13
CA GLU A 12 6.23 1.32 -0.77
C GLU A 12 5.26 1.90 0.26
N ALA A 13 4.62 3.05 -0.04
CA ALA A 13 3.65 3.71 0.83
C ALA A 13 2.48 2.80 1.24
N PHE A 14 1.99 1.93 0.35
CA PHE A 14 0.92 0.98 0.68
C PHE A 14 1.35 -0.15 1.62
N LYS A 15 2.65 -0.39 1.74
CA LYS A 15 3.21 -1.50 2.52
C LYS A 15 3.92 -1.03 3.81
N ILE A 16 3.86 0.25 4.15
CA ILE A 16 4.50 0.79 5.34
C ILE A 16 3.81 0.23 6.60
N ILE A 17 4.56 -0.55 7.37
CA ILE A 17 4.15 -1.10 8.66
C ILE A 17 4.93 -0.44 9.79
N ASP A 18 6.23 -0.25 9.59
CA ASP A 18 7.17 0.07 10.67
C ASP A 18 7.00 1.50 11.20
N LEU A 19 6.78 2.47 10.31
CA LEU A 19 6.69 3.88 10.70
C LEU A 19 5.51 4.19 11.65
N PRO A 20 4.25 3.82 11.34
CA PRO A 20 3.13 4.04 12.27
C PRO A 20 3.24 3.15 13.51
N ASN A 21 3.75 1.93 13.38
CA ASN A 21 3.92 1.01 14.52
C ASN A 21 4.89 1.57 15.58
N VAL A 22 6.03 2.13 15.16
CA VAL A 22 7.07 2.64 16.07
C VAL A 22 6.70 4.01 16.65
N LEU A 23 6.08 4.89 15.86
CA LEU A 23 5.83 6.27 16.28
C LEU A 23 4.58 6.42 17.16
N THR A 24 3.51 5.69 16.86
CA THR A 24 2.21 5.86 17.52
C THR A 24 1.54 4.56 17.93
N GLY A 25 2.02 3.42 17.43
CA GLY A 25 1.34 2.12 17.59
C GLY A 25 -0.08 2.10 17.01
N GLY A 26 -0.45 3.07 16.15
CA GLY A 26 -1.80 3.24 15.61
C GLY A 26 -2.68 4.29 16.32
N GLY A 27 -2.20 4.95 17.39
CA GLY A 27 -2.97 5.92 18.20
C GLY A 27 -2.94 7.39 17.73
N PRO A 28 -3.69 8.32 18.38
CA PRO A 28 -4.64 8.12 19.48
C PRO A 28 -5.94 7.45 18.99
N GLY A 29 -6.38 6.37 19.65
CA GLY A 29 -7.44 5.51 19.13
C GLY A 29 -6.95 4.63 17.97
N LEU A 30 -7.70 4.58 16.85
CA LEU A 30 -7.32 3.92 15.58
C LEU A 30 -6.94 4.94 14.48
N ALA A 31 -6.68 6.19 14.85
CA ALA A 31 -6.59 7.29 13.89
C ALA A 31 -5.33 7.25 13.00
N THR A 32 -4.25 6.61 13.47
CA THR A 32 -3.00 6.46 12.69
C THR A 32 -2.71 5.01 12.31
N GLU A 33 -3.71 4.13 12.48
CA GLU A 33 -3.59 2.73 12.11
C GLU A 33 -3.62 2.58 10.58
N SER A 34 -2.48 2.16 10.01
CA SER A 34 -2.45 1.77 8.60
C SER A 34 -3.14 0.42 8.42
N MET A 35 -3.67 0.18 7.22
CA MET A 35 -4.34 -1.09 6.89
C MET A 35 -3.41 -2.31 7.04
N THR A 36 -2.11 -2.11 6.82
CA THR A 36 -1.06 -3.10 7.06
C THR A 36 -0.77 -3.29 8.55
N LEU A 37 -0.81 -2.23 9.37
CA LEU A 37 -0.70 -2.32 10.83
C LEU A 37 -1.90 -3.10 11.41
N HIS A 38 -3.10 -2.86 10.89
CA HIS A 38 -4.30 -3.59 11.27
C HIS A 38 -4.17 -5.10 11.00
N SER A 39 -3.70 -5.47 9.81
CA SER A 39 -3.43 -6.87 9.45
C SER A 39 -2.39 -7.52 10.37
N PHE A 40 -1.38 -6.76 10.81
CA PHE A 40 -0.36 -7.24 11.74
C PHE A 40 -0.92 -7.49 13.15
N ILE A 41 -1.79 -6.61 13.66
CA ILE A 41 -2.45 -6.78 14.95
C ILE A 41 -3.38 -8.01 14.93
N ALA A 42 -4.19 -8.16 13.87
CA ALA A 42 -5.08 -9.32 13.70
C ALA A 42 -4.31 -10.65 13.66
N TRP A 43 -3.17 -10.68 12.97
CA TRP A 43 -2.28 -11.84 12.97
C TRP A 43 -1.73 -12.14 14.38
N ARG A 44 -1.34 -11.10 15.13
CA ARG A 44 -0.87 -11.25 16.52
C ARG A 44 -1.95 -11.76 17.47
N THR A 45 -3.23 -11.43 17.24
CA THR A 45 -4.36 -11.94 18.03
C THR A 45 -4.85 -13.32 17.58
N GLN A 46 -4.09 -14.00 16.71
CA GLN A 46 -4.42 -15.32 16.15
C GLN A 46 -5.66 -15.34 15.25
N ASP A 47 -6.11 -14.17 14.79
CA ASP A 47 -7.16 -14.07 13.78
C ASP A 47 -6.51 -14.06 12.38
N LEU A 48 -6.06 -15.25 11.96
CA LEU A 48 -5.35 -15.43 10.70
C LEU A 48 -6.27 -15.19 9.49
N GLY A 49 -7.58 -15.45 9.64
CA GLY A 49 -8.57 -15.27 8.58
C GLY A 49 -8.76 -13.79 8.23
N SER A 50 -8.98 -12.94 9.23
CA SER A 50 -9.11 -11.49 9.01
C SER A 50 -7.80 -10.87 8.52
N SER A 51 -6.66 -11.28 9.08
CA SER A 51 -5.34 -10.81 8.63
C SER A 51 -5.09 -11.15 7.15
N ALA A 52 -5.40 -12.38 6.73
CA ALA A 52 -5.30 -12.81 5.34
C ALA A 52 -6.26 -12.03 4.42
N ALA A 53 -7.50 -11.80 4.84
CA ALA A 53 -8.47 -11.04 4.06
C ALA A 53 -7.98 -9.61 3.78
N VAL A 54 -7.45 -8.92 4.80
CA VAL A 54 -6.86 -7.58 4.66
C VAL A 54 -5.62 -7.61 3.75
N GLY A 55 -4.79 -8.66 3.86
CA GLY A 55 -3.64 -8.87 2.98
C GLY A 55 -4.04 -8.98 1.50
N TYR A 56 -5.09 -9.73 1.18
CA TYR A 56 -5.62 -9.83 -0.18
C TYR A 56 -6.24 -8.52 -0.68
N MET A 57 -6.94 -7.77 0.18
CA MET A 57 -7.44 -6.44 -0.18
C MET A 57 -6.30 -5.49 -0.55
N LEU A 58 -5.23 -5.47 0.24
CA LEU A 58 -4.03 -4.66 -0.04
C LEU A 58 -3.36 -5.04 -1.36
N LEU A 59 -3.26 -6.34 -1.66
CA LEU A 59 -2.73 -6.83 -2.94
C LEU A 59 -3.58 -6.31 -4.11
N PHE A 60 -4.89 -6.45 -4.01
CA PHE A 60 -5.82 -6.02 -5.05
C PHE A 60 -5.73 -4.51 -5.32
N ILE A 61 -5.78 -3.70 -4.26
CA ILE A 61 -5.68 -2.22 -4.34
C ILE A 61 -4.33 -1.81 -4.94
N SER A 62 -3.22 -2.37 -4.45
CA SER A 62 -1.87 -2.07 -4.95
C SER A 62 -1.74 -2.40 -6.44
N THR A 63 -2.27 -3.54 -6.86
CA THR A 63 -2.25 -3.97 -8.27
C THR A 63 -3.04 -3.00 -9.14
N ILE A 64 -4.25 -2.60 -8.72
CA ILE A 64 -5.06 -1.62 -9.44
C ILE A 64 -4.34 -0.28 -9.55
N CYS A 65 -3.74 0.21 -8.47
CA CYS A 65 -2.97 1.45 -8.48
C CYS A 65 -1.79 1.38 -9.45
N CYS A 66 -1.02 0.29 -9.45
CA CYS A 66 0.08 0.08 -10.39
C CYS A 66 -0.39 0.07 -11.85
N VAL A 67 -1.41 -0.72 -12.16
CA VAL A 67 -1.96 -0.82 -13.54
C VAL A 67 -2.52 0.53 -13.99
N SER A 68 -3.22 1.24 -13.11
CA SER A 68 -3.78 2.57 -13.39
C SER A 68 -2.67 3.58 -13.63
N PHE A 69 -1.62 3.61 -12.81
CA PHE A 69 -0.47 4.48 -13.01
C PHE A 69 0.23 4.21 -14.34
N PHE A 70 0.45 2.94 -14.69
CA PHE A 70 1.02 2.58 -15.99
C PHE A 70 0.13 3.02 -17.15
N ASN A 71 -1.19 2.86 -17.03
CA ASN A 71 -2.13 3.23 -18.07
C ASN A 71 -2.21 4.75 -18.26
N PHE A 72 -2.34 5.52 -17.18
CA PHE A 72 -2.57 6.96 -17.23
C PHE A 72 -1.29 7.81 -17.34
N VAL A 73 -0.14 7.32 -16.86
CA VAL A 73 1.11 8.11 -16.86
C VAL A 73 2.08 7.60 -17.92
N VAL A 74 2.29 6.29 -18.00
CA VAL A 74 3.33 5.72 -18.87
C VAL A 74 2.87 5.59 -20.32
N ARG A 75 1.63 5.15 -20.59
CA ARG A 75 1.12 5.05 -21.97
C ARG A 75 1.03 6.39 -22.71
N PRO A 76 0.45 7.46 -22.14
CA PRO A 76 0.38 8.74 -22.85
C PRO A 76 1.75 9.38 -23.02
N ALA A 77 2.66 9.29 -22.04
CA ALA A 77 4.02 9.81 -22.19
C ALA A 77 4.74 9.23 -23.42
N ARG A 78 4.57 7.92 -23.67
CA ARG A 78 5.10 7.25 -24.86
C ARG A 78 4.40 7.61 -26.17
N ARG A 79 3.17 8.11 -26.13
CA ARG A 79 2.40 8.51 -27.32
C ARG A 79 2.86 9.87 -27.86
N PHE A 80 3.43 10.72 -27.01
CA PHE A 80 3.98 12.03 -27.42
C PHE A 80 5.38 11.95 -28.03
N GLU A 81 6.11 10.85 -27.83
CA GLU A 81 7.45 10.62 -28.39
C GLU A 81 7.43 9.94 -29.78
N ALA A 82 6.25 9.67 -30.34
CA ALA A 82 6.04 9.07 -31.67
C ALA A 82 5.30 10.03 -32.60
#